data_AF-A5BRZ9-F1
#
_entry.id   AF-A5BRZ9-F1
#
_cell.length_a   1.000
_cell.length_b   1.000
_cell.length_c   1.000
_cell.angle_alpha   90.00
_cell.angle_beta   90.00
_cell.angle_gamma   90.00
#
_symmetry.space_group_name_H-M   'P 1'
#
loop_
_entity.id
_entity.type
_entity.pdbx_description
1 polymer ?
#
loop_
_entity_poly.entity_id
_entity_poly.type
_entity_poly.pdbx_seq_one_letter_code
_entity_poly.pdbx_strand_id
1 'polypeptide(L)'
;MGFTSGQGVVTLLVLTASLLAVGMANRPIAGKPANHWNSGFNHSSWGPRNNPFHPNNTRPPKKFIVGGSERWRYGFNYTDWALKNGPFYINDTLVFKYDPPNSTTFPHSVYLLPNFGSFLTCDLSRAKQVATVAQGGSKGFEFVLKNLWPHYFACGEHNGLHCKEGMMKFSVMPLFRPCHG
;
A
#
# COMPACT_ATOMS: atom_id res chain seq x y z
N MET A 1 62.75 2.90 -25.82
CA MET A 1 62.91 1.45 -25.68
C MET A 1 62.14 1.00 -24.45
N GLY A 2 61.30 -0.03 -24.58
CA GLY A 2 60.71 -0.74 -23.43
C GLY A 2 59.26 -0.39 -23.10
N PHE A 3 58.31 -1.02 -23.80
CA PHE A 3 56.97 -1.30 -23.28
C PHE A 3 57.03 -2.61 -22.50
N THR A 4 56.45 -2.70 -21.29
CA THR A 4 55.86 -3.96 -20.77
C THR A 4 54.83 -3.72 -19.66
N SER A 5 53.58 -3.99 -20.01
CA SER A 5 52.57 -4.73 -19.22
C SER A 5 52.27 -4.32 -17.78
N GLY A 6 51.51 -3.24 -17.60
CA GLY A 6 50.83 -2.93 -16.32
C GLY A 6 49.36 -2.53 -16.44
N GLN A 7 48.86 -2.30 -17.66
CA GLN A 7 47.51 -1.74 -17.88
C GLN A 7 46.62 -2.58 -18.81
N GLY A 8 47.03 -3.81 -19.11
CA GLY A 8 46.28 -4.74 -19.96
C GLY A 8 45.38 -5.74 -19.23
N VAL A 9 45.36 -5.74 -17.89
CA VAL A 9 44.63 -6.76 -17.11
C VAL A 9 43.34 -6.22 -16.46
N VAL A 10 43.21 -4.91 -16.26
CA VAL A 10 42.03 -4.35 -15.57
C VAL A 10 40.95 -3.84 -16.54
N THR A 11 41.31 -3.59 -17.80
CA THR A 11 40.36 -3.14 -18.84
C THR A 11 39.69 -4.28 -19.62
N LEU A 12 39.93 -5.54 -19.22
CA LEU A 12 39.27 -6.72 -19.79
C LEU A 12 38.15 -7.29 -18.90
N LEU A 13 37.58 -6.47 -18.01
CA LEU A 13 36.47 -6.87 -17.13
C LEU A 13 35.16 -6.09 -17.36
N VAL A 14 35.06 -5.25 -18.40
CA VAL A 14 33.90 -4.34 -18.57
C VAL A 14 33.26 -4.37 -19.97
N LEU A 15 33.46 -5.42 -20.78
CA LEU A 15 32.83 -5.55 -22.11
C LEU A 15 32.07 -6.86 -22.35
N THR A 16 31.23 -7.27 -21.40
CA THR A 16 30.13 -8.20 -21.70
C THR A 16 28.81 -7.63 -21.22
N ALA A 17 28.32 -6.67 -22.01
CA ALA A 17 26.93 -6.27 -21.95
C ALA A 17 26.02 -7.49 -22.16
N SER A 18 25.04 -7.56 -21.27
CA SER A 18 23.72 -8.17 -21.39
C SER A 18 23.36 -8.72 -22.77
N LEU A 19 22.87 -9.96 -22.82
CA LEU A 19 21.71 -10.37 -23.62
C LEU A 19 21.35 -11.84 -23.28
N LEU A 20 20.06 -12.06 -22.99
CA LEU A 20 19.30 -13.32 -22.98
C LEU A 20 19.40 -14.25 -21.75
N ALA A 21 18.61 -13.94 -20.72
CA ALA A 21 18.06 -14.95 -19.82
C ALA A 21 16.63 -15.32 -20.26
N VAL A 22 16.50 -16.27 -21.20
CA VAL A 22 15.30 -17.09 -21.42
C VAL A 22 15.74 -18.43 -22.04
N GLY A 23 15.38 -19.56 -21.44
CA GLY A 23 15.59 -20.87 -22.07
C GLY A 23 15.55 -22.04 -21.08
N MET A 24 14.43 -22.74 -21.07
CA MET A 24 13.98 -23.66 -20.03
C MET A 24 14.83 -24.92 -19.83
N ALA A 25 14.78 -25.44 -18.59
CA ALA A 25 15.10 -26.80 -18.25
C ALA A 25 14.25 -27.78 -19.08
N ASN A 26 14.92 -28.71 -19.77
CA ASN A 26 14.45 -30.07 -20.00
C ASN A 26 15.58 -30.88 -20.63
N ARG A 27 16.35 -31.59 -19.81
CA ARG A 27 17.17 -32.71 -20.28
C ARG A 27 16.37 -33.99 -20.06
N PRO A 28 16.08 -34.80 -21.09
CA PRO A 28 15.47 -36.10 -20.89
C PRO A 28 16.52 -37.07 -20.34
N ILE A 29 16.23 -37.65 -19.18
CA ILE A 29 16.90 -38.87 -18.72
C ILE A 29 16.35 -40.02 -19.59
N ALA A 30 17.26 -40.82 -20.14
CA ALA A 30 16.93 -41.93 -21.02
C ALA A 30 15.90 -42.88 -20.39
N GLY A 31 14.82 -43.15 -21.14
CA GLY A 31 13.96 -44.32 -20.91
C GLY A 31 12.58 -44.11 -20.28
N LYS A 32 12.07 -42.89 -20.04
CA LYS A 32 10.66 -42.68 -19.62
C LYS A 32 10.01 -41.46 -20.30
N PRO A 33 8.74 -41.57 -20.78
CA PRO A 33 8.04 -40.44 -21.39
C PRO A 33 7.70 -39.37 -20.35
N ALA A 34 7.96 -38.11 -20.71
CA ALA A 34 7.75 -36.94 -19.86
C ALA A 34 6.29 -36.45 -19.95
N ASN A 35 5.36 -37.16 -19.32
CA ASN A 35 4.01 -36.69 -19.04
C ASN A 35 3.32 -37.62 -18.03
N HIS A 36 3.68 -37.47 -16.76
CA HIS A 36 2.81 -37.94 -15.68
C HIS A 36 2.70 -36.88 -14.58
N TRP A 37 1.76 -35.95 -14.80
CA TRP A 37 1.04 -35.28 -13.73
C TRP A 37 -0.44 -35.46 -14.04
N ASN A 38 -1.03 -36.52 -13.48
CA ASN A 38 -2.45 -36.79 -13.56
C ASN A 38 -3.12 -36.12 -12.35
N SER A 39 -3.45 -34.83 -12.47
CA SER A 39 -4.46 -34.19 -11.63
C SER A 39 -5.73 -34.09 -12.47
N GLY A 40 -6.73 -34.91 -12.11
CA GLY A 40 -7.97 -35.05 -12.87
C GLY A 40 -8.75 -33.75 -12.97
N PHE A 41 -8.66 -33.07 -14.12
CA PHE A 41 -9.58 -32.01 -14.51
C PHE A 41 -10.61 -32.58 -15.47
N ASN A 42 -11.85 -32.76 -14.99
CA ASN A 42 -13.00 -33.12 -15.80
C ASN A 42 -13.43 -31.90 -16.63
N HIS A 43 -13.28 -31.97 -17.95
CA HIS A 43 -13.45 -30.85 -18.89
C HIS A 43 -14.88 -30.68 -19.43
N SER A 44 -15.90 -31.16 -18.72
CA SER A 44 -17.30 -31.15 -19.19
C SER A 44 -18.13 -29.91 -18.79
N SER A 45 -17.50 -28.79 -18.43
CA SER A 45 -18.22 -27.55 -18.09
C SER A 45 -17.90 -26.33 -18.97
N TRP A 46 -17.49 -26.54 -20.23
CA TRP A 46 -17.32 -25.45 -21.20
C TRP A 46 -18.64 -25.17 -21.94
N GLY A 47 -19.57 -24.51 -21.23
CA GLY A 47 -20.80 -23.91 -21.77
C GLY A 47 -21.15 -22.63 -20.99
N PRO A 48 -21.78 -21.61 -21.60
CA PRO A 48 -21.90 -20.29 -21.00
C PRO A 48 -23.10 -20.22 -20.04
N ARG A 49 -22.97 -20.82 -18.85
CA ARG A 49 -23.89 -20.57 -17.72
C ARG A 49 -23.13 -20.71 -16.41
N ASN A 50 -22.70 -19.56 -15.90
CA ASN A 50 -22.43 -19.21 -14.50
C ASN A 50 -21.17 -18.34 -14.42
N ASN A 51 -21.38 -17.04 -14.57
CA ASN A 51 -20.38 -16.02 -14.29
C ASN A 51 -20.02 -16.12 -12.79
N PRO A 52 -18.76 -16.43 -12.39
CA PRO A 52 -18.39 -16.56 -10.97
C PRO A 52 -18.43 -15.22 -10.22
N PHE A 53 -18.55 -14.11 -10.96
CA PHE A 53 -18.76 -12.78 -10.41
C PHE A 53 -20.21 -12.60 -9.98
N HIS A 54 -20.61 -13.32 -8.93
CA HIS A 54 -21.72 -12.90 -8.09
C HIS A 54 -21.26 -11.69 -7.27
N PRO A 55 -21.82 -10.47 -7.47
CA PRO A 55 -21.40 -9.27 -6.75
C PRO A 55 -21.73 -9.30 -5.25
N ASN A 56 -22.36 -10.36 -4.76
CA ASN A 56 -22.94 -10.44 -3.42
C ASN A 56 -22.21 -11.40 -2.48
N ASN A 57 -21.07 -11.97 -2.89
CA ASN A 57 -20.35 -12.93 -2.06
C ASN A 57 -19.07 -12.36 -1.43
N THR A 58 -18.82 -11.05 -1.51
CA THR A 58 -17.69 -10.40 -0.82
C THR A 58 -18.16 -9.80 0.50
N ARG A 59 -17.32 -9.86 1.55
CA ARG A 59 -17.60 -9.18 2.84
C ARG A 59 -18.06 -7.73 2.59
N PRO A 60 -19.00 -7.17 3.35
CA PRO A 60 -19.34 -5.76 3.17
C PRO A 60 -18.13 -4.87 3.50
N PRO A 61 -17.99 -3.69 2.88
CA PRO A 61 -17.02 -2.69 3.30
C PRO A 61 -17.17 -2.29 4.76
N LYS A 62 -16.05 -2.06 5.43
CA LYS A 62 -15.98 -1.70 6.84
C LYS A 62 -15.63 -0.24 7.01
N LYS A 63 -16.09 0.34 8.11
CA LYS A 63 -15.67 1.67 8.58
C LYS A 63 -14.71 1.52 9.74
N PHE A 64 -13.58 2.22 9.67
CA PHE A 64 -12.55 2.24 10.71
C PHE A 64 -12.43 3.65 11.26
N ILE A 65 -12.71 3.84 12.55
CA ILE A 65 -12.38 5.10 13.22
C ILE A 65 -10.87 5.14 13.40
N VAL A 66 -10.19 6.09 12.77
CA VAL A 66 -8.74 6.24 12.84
C VAL A 66 -8.33 6.51 14.28
N GLY A 67 -7.45 5.68 14.84
CA GLY A 67 -7.06 5.72 16.25
C GLY A 67 -8.06 5.09 17.23
N GLY A 68 -9.22 4.60 16.77
CA GLY A 68 -10.23 4.00 17.65
C GLY A 68 -10.75 4.99 18.69
N SER A 69 -10.62 4.67 19.98
CA SER A 69 -10.98 5.54 21.09
C SER A 69 -10.11 6.79 21.18
N GLU A 70 -8.85 6.70 20.73
CA GLU A 70 -7.89 7.81 20.76
C GLU A 70 -8.13 8.84 19.66
N ARG A 71 -8.92 8.47 18.64
CA ARG A 71 -9.28 9.33 17.50
C ARG A 71 -8.04 9.88 16.78
N TRP A 72 -8.17 10.97 16.03
CA TRP A 72 -7.08 11.66 15.35
C TRP A 72 -6.52 12.79 16.24
N ARG A 73 -5.38 12.55 16.91
CA ARG A 73 -4.78 13.44 17.92
C ARG A 73 -3.26 13.37 17.90
N TYR A 74 -2.64 14.37 18.51
CA TYR A 74 -1.19 14.45 18.70
C TYR A 74 -0.67 13.35 19.63
N GLY A 75 0.51 12.81 19.32
CA GLY A 75 1.27 11.91 20.19
C GLY A 75 0.75 10.47 20.25
N PHE A 76 -0.04 10.04 19.26
CA PHE A 76 -0.54 8.66 19.17
C PHE A 76 0.15 7.86 18.08
N ASN A 77 0.42 6.57 18.33
CA ASN A 77 1.11 5.70 17.38
C ASN A 77 0.12 5.10 16.36
N TYR A 78 -0.11 5.83 15.26
CA TYR A 78 -1.01 5.37 14.20
C TYR A 78 -0.46 4.21 13.37
N THR A 79 0.86 4.01 13.35
CA THR A 79 1.46 2.85 12.68
C THR A 79 1.05 1.56 13.38
N ASP A 80 1.20 1.51 14.71
CA ASP A 80 0.75 0.36 15.52
C ASP A 80 -0.75 0.13 15.38
N TRP A 81 -1.56 1.20 15.43
CA TRP A 81 -3.00 1.12 15.21
C TRP A 81 -3.33 0.53 13.83
N ALA A 82 -2.71 1.00 12.75
CA ALA A 82 -2.98 0.53 11.40
C ALA A 82 -2.63 -0.96 11.23
N LEU A 83 -1.49 -1.38 11.80
CA LEU A 83 -1.05 -2.79 11.76
C LEU A 83 -2.01 -3.71 12.53
N LYS A 84 -2.52 -3.27 13.69
CA LYS A 84 -3.45 -4.07 14.52
C LYS A 84 -4.87 -4.14 13.96
N ASN A 85 -5.30 -3.13 13.20
CA ASN A 85 -6.67 -3.05 12.67
C ASN A 85 -6.80 -3.51 11.22
N GLY A 86 -5.67 -3.69 10.52
CA GLY A 86 -5.64 -4.27 9.18
C GLY A 86 -5.97 -5.78 9.18
N PRO A 87 -6.04 -6.40 7.99
CA PRO A 87 -5.87 -5.79 6.67
C PRO A 87 -7.03 -4.87 6.30
N PHE A 88 -6.72 -3.79 5.58
CA PHE A 88 -7.71 -2.89 4.96
C PHE A 88 -7.99 -3.34 3.53
N TYR A 89 -9.20 -3.12 3.06
CA TYR A 89 -9.63 -3.54 1.73
C TYR A 89 -10.15 -2.36 0.91
N ILE A 90 -10.16 -2.53 -0.42
CA ILE A 90 -10.84 -1.59 -1.31
C ILE A 90 -12.29 -1.39 -0.85
N ASN A 91 -12.74 -0.14 -0.91
CA ASN A 91 -14.02 0.40 -0.45
C ASN A 91 -14.18 0.48 1.08
N ASP A 92 -13.23 0.00 1.88
CA ASP A 92 -13.24 0.35 3.31
C ASP A 92 -13.10 1.86 3.49
N THR A 93 -13.68 2.36 4.58
CA THR A 93 -13.71 3.79 4.90
C THR A 93 -12.92 4.06 6.15
N LEU A 94 -11.99 5.01 6.07
CA LEU A 94 -11.30 5.59 7.22
C LEU A 94 -12.07 6.81 7.71
N VAL A 95 -12.46 6.83 8.98
CA VAL A 95 -13.21 7.92 9.59
C VAL A 95 -12.28 8.69 10.52
N PHE A 96 -11.92 9.90 10.13
CA PHE A 96 -11.08 10.80 10.90
C PHE A 96 -11.95 11.65 11.81
N LYS A 97 -11.80 11.46 13.12
CA LYS A 97 -12.50 12.25 14.14
C LYS A 97 -11.50 13.09 14.91
N TYR A 98 -11.75 14.38 15.01
CA TYR A 98 -10.94 15.33 15.77
C TYR A 98 -11.79 16.54 16.11
N ASP A 99 -11.55 17.13 17.28
CA ASP A 99 -12.38 18.22 17.75
C ASP A 99 -12.09 19.50 16.94
N PRO A 100 -13.11 20.33 16.64
CA PRO A 100 -12.90 21.63 16.04
C PRO A 100 -11.97 22.49 16.91
N PRO A 101 -11.16 23.38 16.30
CA PRO A 101 -10.26 24.23 17.07
C PRO A 101 -11.04 25.15 18.00
N ASN A 102 -10.54 25.30 19.22
CA ASN A 102 -11.04 26.25 20.23
C ASN A 102 -9.84 26.79 21.05
N SER A 103 -10.10 27.54 22.13
CA SER A 103 -9.02 28.15 22.94
C SER A 103 -8.04 27.15 23.57
N THR A 104 -8.41 25.87 23.69
CA THR A 104 -7.60 24.82 24.33
C THR A 104 -7.34 23.62 23.42
N THR A 105 -7.99 23.55 22.26
CA THR A 105 -7.91 22.43 21.31
C THR A 105 -7.15 22.87 20.08
N PHE A 106 -5.97 22.29 19.86
CA PHE A 106 -5.18 22.55 18.67
C PHE A 106 -5.93 22.08 17.41
N PRO A 107 -5.87 22.85 16.31
CA PRO A 107 -6.45 22.42 15.05
C PRO A 107 -5.79 21.12 14.56
N HIS A 108 -6.58 20.29 13.90
CA HIS A 108 -6.11 19.10 13.18
C HIS A 108 -6.71 19.08 11.78
N SER A 109 -5.96 18.59 10.81
CA SER A 109 -6.43 18.38 9.44
C SER A 109 -5.93 17.04 8.93
N VAL A 110 -6.38 16.67 7.73
CA VAL A 110 -5.93 15.43 7.08
C VAL A 110 -5.45 15.77 5.68
N TYR A 111 -4.20 15.43 5.42
CA TYR A 111 -3.54 15.54 4.13
C TYR A 111 -3.21 14.14 3.60
N LEU A 112 -3.37 13.97 2.30
CA LEU A 112 -2.91 12.80 1.55
C LEU A 112 -1.61 13.18 0.83
N LEU A 113 -0.51 12.53 1.21
CA LEU A 113 0.81 12.78 0.64
C LEU A 113 1.00 11.97 -0.65
N PRO A 114 1.72 12.52 -1.64
CA PRO A 114 1.78 11.95 -2.98
C PRO A 114 2.64 10.68 -3.08
N ASN A 115 3.57 10.48 -2.15
CA ASN A 115 4.51 9.35 -2.18
C ASN A 115 5.16 9.12 -0.81
N PHE A 116 5.87 7.99 -0.71
CA PHE A 116 6.55 7.56 0.52
C PHE A 116 7.64 8.54 0.99
N GLY A 117 8.38 9.18 0.07
CA GLY A 117 9.42 10.15 0.44
C GLY A 117 8.83 11.34 1.19
N SER A 118 7.77 11.94 0.63
CA SER A 118 7.04 13.03 1.28
C SER A 118 6.43 12.60 2.63
N PHE A 119 5.96 11.36 2.75
CA PHE A 119 5.46 10.78 4.00
C PHE A 119 6.53 10.67 5.10
N LEU A 120 7.73 10.20 4.75
CA LEU A 120 8.82 10.08 5.71
C LEU A 120 9.26 11.45 6.24
N THR A 121 9.43 12.43 5.36
CA THR A 121 9.93 13.77 5.69
C THR A 121 8.84 14.76 6.12
N CYS A 122 7.56 14.37 6.04
CA CYS A 122 6.42 15.26 6.23
C CYS A 122 6.48 16.49 5.30
N ASP A 123 6.89 16.29 4.05
CA ASP A 123 6.82 17.31 3.02
C ASP A 123 5.40 17.44 2.49
N LEU A 124 4.73 18.52 2.89
CA LEU A 124 3.34 18.81 2.55
C LEU A 124 3.20 19.69 1.30
N SER A 125 4.29 20.09 0.65
CA SER A 125 4.28 21.03 -0.49
C SER A 125 3.39 20.58 -1.65
N ARG A 126 3.27 19.26 -1.85
CA ARG A 126 2.43 18.63 -2.88
C ARG A 126 1.33 17.74 -2.28
N ALA A 127 1.11 17.83 -0.97
CA ALA A 127 0.09 17.05 -0.31
C ALA A 127 -1.29 17.64 -0.59
N LYS A 128 -2.27 16.77 -0.82
CA LYS A 128 -3.66 17.18 -0.99
C LYS A 128 -4.34 17.24 0.36
N GLN A 129 -4.84 18.41 0.77
CA GLN A 129 -5.75 18.47 1.92
C GLN A 129 -7.04 17.74 1.56
N VAL A 130 -7.36 16.68 2.30
CA VAL A 130 -8.60 15.90 2.13
C VAL A 130 -9.63 16.24 3.19
N ALA A 131 -9.20 16.72 4.37
CA ALA A 131 -10.06 17.25 5.40
C ALA A 131 -9.47 18.52 6.04
N THR A 132 -10.31 19.54 6.17
CA THR A 132 -10.03 20.81 6.86
C THR A 132 -10.24 20.68 8.36
N VAL A 133 -9.85 21.71 9.11
CA VAL A 133 -9.99 21.75 10.58
C VAL A 133 -11.42 21.63 11.11
N ALA A 134 -12.42 21.97 10.29
CA ALA A 134 -13.84 21.90 10.69
C ALA A 134 -14.47 20.51 10.45
N GLN A 135 -13.86 19.66 9.63
CA GLN A 135 -14.50 18.44 9.13
C GLN A 135 -14.33 17.21 10.03
N GLY A 136 -13.49 17.28 11.07
CA GLY A 136 -13.27 16.16 12.00
C GLY A 136 -14.30 16.03 13.11
N GLY A 137 -15.11 17.06 13.35
CA GLY A 137 -16.07 17.09 14.46
C GLY A 137 -17.20 16.07 14.28
N SER A 138 -17.99 15.86 15.33
CA SER A 138 -19.23 15.04 15.34
C SER A 138 -19.12 13.69 14.60
N LYS A 139 -19.55 13.64 13.33
CA LYS A 139 -19.56 12.43 12.49
C LYS A 139 -18.15 12.05 12.01
N GLY A 140 -17.23 13.00 11.93
CA GLY A 140 -15.90 12.85 11.37
C GLY A 140 -15.88 12.97 9.85
N PHE A 141 -14.67 13.09 9.31
CA PHE A 141 -14.41 13.07 7.87
C PHE A 141 -14.21 11.62 7.40
N GLU A 142 -14.95 11.22 6.35
CA GLU A 142 -14.86 9.88 5.78
C GLU A 142 -13.99 9.87 4.51
N PHE A 143 -12.95 9.02 4.51
CA PHE A 143 -12.11 8.76 3.36
C PHE A 143 -12.28 7.31 2.90
N VAL A 144 -12.77 7.11 1.67
CA VAL A 144 -12.95 5.77 1.07
C VAL A 144 -11.65 5.35 0.37
N LEU A 145 -11.18 4.14 0.67
CA LEU A 145 -10.00 3.53 0.05
C LEU A 145 -10.35 2.97 -1.33
N LYS A 146 -10.07 3.72 -2.40
CA LYS A 146 -10.59 3.43 -3.75
C LYS A 146 -9.74 2.52 -4.62
N ASN A 147 -8.48 2.29 -4.26
CA ASN A 147 -7.54 1.54 -5.09
C ASN A 147 -6.48 0.83 -4.23
N LEU A 148 -5.66 0.00 -4.86
CA LEU A 148 -4.60 -0.79 -4.21
C LEU A 148 -3.33 0.02 -3.89
N TRP A 149 -3.28 1.31 -4.25
CA TRP A 149 -2.10 2.11 -4.01
C TRP A 149 -1.96 2.44 -2.52
N PRO A 150 -0.73 2.58 -2.01
CA PRO A 150 -0.53 3.05 -0.65
C PRO A 150 -1.07 4.48 -0.51
N HIS A 151 -1.85 4.69 0.54
CA HIS A 151 -2.36 6.00 0.94
C HIS A 151 -1.56 6.48 2.14
N TYR A 152 -0.91 7.64 2.00
CA TYR A 152 -0.08 8.23 3.04
C TYR A 152 -0.82 9.41 3.67
N PHE A 153 -1.30 9.24 4.90
CA PHE A 153 -2.04 10.28 5.61
C PHE A 153 -1.14 10.99 6.62
N ALA A 154 -1.31 12.30 6.75
CA ALA A 154 -0.72 13.06 7.84
C ALA A 154 -1.55 14.29 8.23
N CYS A 155 -1.25 14.85 9.40
CA CYS A 155 -1.78 16.14 9.83
C CYS A 155 -0.92 17.28 9.26
N GLY A 156 -1.56 18.25 8.63
CA GLY A 156 -0.87 19.39 8.01
C GLY A 156 -0.65 20.59 8.93
N GLU A 157 -1.29 20.58 10.09
CA GLU A 157 -1.30 21.73 11.01
C GLU A 157 0.08 22.04 11.58
N HIS A 158 0.27 23.32 11.93
CA HIS A 158 1.54 23.89 12.39
C HIS A 158 2.69 23.61 11.42
N ASN A 159 2.47 23.86 10.13
CA ASN A 159 3.46 23.65 9.06
C ASN A 159 4.08 22.24 9.07
N GLY A 160 3.25 21.24 9.37
CA GLY A 160 3.65 19.82 9.41
C GLY A 160 4.33 19.37 10.71
N LEU A 161 4.41 20.22 11.74
CA LEU A 161 4.95 19.82 13.05
C LEU A 161 4.18 18.65 13.66
N HIS A 162 2.85 18.64 13.51
CA HIS A 162 2.02 17.51 13.97
C HIS A 162 2.38 16.18 13.28
N CYS A 163 2.80 16.22 12.01
CA CYS A 163 3.28 15.04 11.30
C CYS A 163 4.68 14.62 11.79
N LYS A 164 5.60 15.57 11.97
CA LYS A 164 7.02 15.33 12.28
C LYS A 164 7.24 14.88 13.72
N GLU A 165 6.66 15.63 14.66
CA GLU A 165 6.89 15.46 16.10
C GLU A 165 5.68 14.83 16.78
N GLY A 166 4.47 15.14 16.30
CA GLY A 166 3.23 14.62 16.86
C GLY A 166 2.87 13.20 16.44
N MET A 167 3.68 12.56 15.60
CA MET A 167 3.40 11.23 15.03
C MET A 167 2.03 11.13 14.33
N MET A 168 1.40 12.25 13.95
CA MET A 168 0.09 12.28 13.31
C MET A 168 0.22 11.95 11.83
N LYS A 169 0.66 10.72 11.55
CA LYS A 169 0.83 10.17 10.21
C LYS A 169 0.75 8.64 10.23
N PHE A 170 0.22 8.06 9.17
CA PHE A 170 0.27 6.62 8.92
C PHE A 170 0.05 6.32 7.44
N SER A 171 0.31 5.08 7.06
CA SER A 171 0.07 4.59 5.72
C SER A 171 -0.80 3.34 5.75
N VAL A 172 -1.68 3.21 4.76
CA VAL A 172 -2.41 1.95 4.50
C VAL A 172 -2.30 1.58 3.03
N MET A 173 -2.19 0.29 2.75
CA MET A 173 -2.25 -0.25 1.38
C MET A 173 -3.45 -1.20 1.31
N PRO A 174 -4.57 -0.77 0.69
CA PRO A 174 -5.77 -1.59 0.62
C PRO A 174 -5.52 -2.84 -0.23
N LEU A 175 -6.14 -3.96 0.14
CA LEU A 175 -6.09 -5.21 -0.61
C LEU A 175 -7.43 -5.51 -1.30
N PHE A 176 -7.44 -6.50 -2.19
CA PHE A 176 -8.70 -7.06 -2.67
C PHE A 176 -9.41 -7.78 -1.54
N ARG A 177 -10.73 -7.61 -1.49
CA ARG A 177 -11.55 -8.25 -0.48
C ARG A 177 -11.77 -9.73 -0.81
N PRO A 178 -11.51 -10.66 0.13
CA PRO A 178 -11.83 -12.06 -0.05
C PRO A 178 -13.35 -12.26 -0.23
N CYS A 179 -13.71 -13.15 -1.13
CA CYS A 179 -15.06 -13.71 -1.18
C CYS A 179 -15.31 -14.57 0.09
N HIS A 180 -16.55 -14.60 0.56
CA HIS A 180 -17.05 -15.63 1.45
C HIS A 180 -17.13 -16.96 0.67
N GLY A 181 -16.66 -18.02 1.31
CA GLY A 181 -16.87 -19.40 0.89
C GLY A 181 -18.09 -19.99 1.57
#